data_AF-A0AAD5T1A4-F1
#
_entry.id   AF-A0AAD5T1A4-F1
#
_cell.length_a   1.000
_cell.length_b   1.000
_cell.length_c   1.000
_cell.angle_alpha   90.00
_cell.angle_beta   90.00
_cell.angle_gamma   90.00
#
_symmetry.space_group_name_H-M   'P 1'
#
loop_
_entity.id
_entity.type
_entity.pdbx_description
1 polymer ?
#
loop_
_entity_poly.entity_id
_entity_poly.type
_entity_poly.pdbx_seq_one_letter_code
_entity_poly.pdbx_strand_id
1 'polypeptide(L)'
;MFARRHVQIQANQHDGKSLWNYLDESGIKFAAFRQLPFAYCVAVFGEILRAEKWEGMSRRNWTVVGYDEHLMWPLRWSLYSPSLSGSCSASSASNRHFRMVKMITAQPLFDAAANDNRVIRWCAMQGCPSTVAFLLSLPAVDPTARQNAALGNACRLGNIEVVKLLLKDPRCDPGDYNDYAIKKTVWYNHFDVLKLLLEDPRVDPSASNNSCIQVAVQNNNIDSVKLLLADPRVDCSTDQNWCLREACHKGYKAIVQQLLANSKCNPCAFNHISLRLAVQRNFPDIVELLLQDGRADPCSDDNWCLENAITKERVDIIRLLLADSRVSISEGCIKYGLIPANTIVKKDLIAQHTAVETKT
;
A
#
# COMPACT_ATOMS: atom_id res chain seq x y z
N MET A 1 -12.16 38.75 17.33
CA MET A 1 -10.96 39.52 17.73
C MET A 1 -10.35 39.03 19.04
N PHE A 2 -11.11 38.95 20.14
CA PHE A 2 -10.59 38.51 21.45
C PHE A 2 -9.84 37.17 21.41
N ALA A 3 -10.46 36.10 20.90
CA ALA A 3 -9.85 34.77 20.87
C ALA A 3 -8.51 34.73 20.10
N ARG A 4 -8.44 35.42 18.96
CA ARG A 4 -7.20 35.50 18.16
C ARG A 4 -6.10 36.25 18.91
N ARG A 5 -6.44 37.41 19.49
CA ARG A 5 -5.50 38.22 20.27
C ARG A 5 -5.01 37.47 21.50
N HIS A 6 -5.91 36.75 22.18
CA HIS A 6 -5.59 35.87 23.29
C HIS A 6 -4.59 34.79 22.86
N VAL A 7 -4.87 34.06 21.77
CA VAL A 7 -3.96 33.04 21.22
C VAL A 7 -2.58 33.61 20.88
N GLN A 8 -2.52 34.80 20.26
CA GLN A 8 -1.26 35.46 19.89
C GLN A 8 -0.46 35.93 21.12
N ILE A 9 -1.15 36.48 22.12
CA ILE A 9 -0.52 36.89 23.38
C ILE A 9 0.06 35.68 24.10
N GLN A 10 -0.71 34.60 24.21
CA GLN A 10 -0.25 33.36 24.86
C GLN A 10 0.93 32.73 24.10
N ALA A 11 0.91 32.71 22.76
CA ALA A 11 2.04 32.23 21.97
C ALA A 11 3.31 33.07 22.19
N ASN A 12 3.18 34.40 22.28
CA ASN A 12 4.32 35.31 22.47
C ASN A 12 4.87 35.29 23.90
N GLN A 13 4.05 35.00 24.91
CA GLN A 13 4.45 34.97 26.33
C GLN A 13 5.28 33.74 26.71
N HIS A 14 5.30 32.70 25.88
CA HIS A 14 6.03 31.45 26.14
C HIS A 14 7.40 31.37 25.46
N ASP A 15 8.16 32.47 25.41
CA ASP A 15 9.62 32.44 25.14
C ASP A 15 10.02 31.71 23.83
N GLY A 16 9.22 31.86 22.77
CA GLY A 16 9.43 31.20 21.48
C GLY A 16 8.93 29.75 21.38
N LYS A 17 8.27 29.21 22.40
CA LYS A 17 7.58 27.91 22.33
C LYS A 17 6.35 27.99 21.40
N SER A 18 6.05 26.89 20.72
CA SER A 18 4.91 26.84 19.81
C SER A 18 3.56 26.96 20.54
N LEU A 19 2.52 27.45 19.84
CA LEU A 19 1.12 27.44 20.30
C LEU A 19 0.70 26.05 20.83
N TRP A 20 1.31 24.98 20.33
CA TRP A 20 1.06 23.61 20.78
C TRP A 20 1.67 23.28 22.13
N ASN A 21 2.89 23.75 22.42
CA ASN A 21 3.48 23.59 23.74
C ASN A 21 2.60 24.27 24.78
N TYR A 22 2.04 25.45 24.45
CA TYR A 22 1.04 26.10 25.29
C TYR A 22 -0.21 25.23 25.48
N LEU A 23 -0.79 24.67 24.40
CA LEU A 23 -1.99 23.84 24.49
C LEU A 23 -1.76 22.55 25.31
N ASP A 24 -0.60 21.92 25.14
CA ASP A 24 -0.19 20.71 25.86
C ASP A 24 0.15 21.01 27.34
N GLU A 25 0.94 22.05 27.61
CA GLU A 25 1.26 22.53 28.97
C GLU A 25 -0.02 22.96 29.73
N SER A 26 -0.98 23.55 29.00
CA SER A 26 -2.30 23.93 29.55
C SER A 26 -3.25 22.75 29.73
N GLY A 27 -2.84 21.52 29.40
CA GLY A 27 -3.66 20.32 29.54
C GLY A 27 -4.88 20.27 28.61
N ILE A 28 -4.91 21.10 27.55
CA ILE A 28 -6.01 21.14 26.57
C ILE A 28 -5.86 19.93 25.64
N LYS A 29 -6.32 18.77 26.13
CA LYS A 29 -6.40 17.53 25.35
C LYS A 29 -7.48 17.63 24.27
N PHE A 30 -7.41 16.74 23.27
CA PHE A 30 -8.39 16.65 22.16
C PHE A 30 -9.87 16.75 22.59
N ALA A 31 -10.24 16.03 23.65
CA ALA A 31 -11.61 16.00 24.15
C ALA A 31 -12.06 17.37 24.71
N ALA A 32 -11.16 18.07 25.41
CA ALA A 32 -11.41 19.41 25.93
C ALA A 32 -11.44 20.46 24.81
N PHE A 33 -10.61 20.31 23.77
CA PHE A 33 -10.60 21.24 22.65
C PHE A 33 -11.94 21.30 21.92
N ARG A 34 -12.63 20.17 21.77
CA ARG A 34 -13.96 20.13 21.13
C ARG A 34 -15.03 20.93 21.89
N GLN A 35 -14.87 21.05 23.21
CA GLN A 35 -15.77 21.75 24.12
C GLN A 35 -15.47 23.25 24.21
N LEU A 36 -14.32 23.72 23.70
CA LEU A 36 -14.02 25.13 23.63
C LEU A 36 -15.02 25.88 22.73
N PRO A 37 -15.26 27.18 22.99
CA PRO A 37 -16.11 28.00 22.14
C PRO A 37 -15.66 27.93 20.68
N PHE A 38 -16.61 27.77 19.75
CA PHE A 38 -16.29 27.56 18.33
C PHE A 38 -15.42 28.67 17.73
N ALA A 39 -15.65 29.93 18.11
CA ALA A 39 -14.83 31.06 17.70
C ALA A 39 -13.37 30.96 18.21
N TYR A 40 -13.16 30.33 19.36
CA TYR A 40 -11.82 30.05 19.89
C TYR A 40 -11.13 28.95 19.07
N CYS A 41 -11.85 27.87 18.74
CA CYS A 41 -11.33 26.84 17.85
C CYS A 41 -10.93 27.41 16.47
N VAL A 42 -11.78 28.25 15.88
CA VAL A 42 -11.50 28.95 14.61
C VAL A 42 -10.22 29.80 14.71
N ALA A 43 -10.04 30.53 15.81
CA ALA A 43 -8.85 31.35 16.02
C ALA A 43 -7.58 30.50 16.14
N VAL A 44 -7.62 29.44 16.97
CA VAL A 44 -6.50 28.52 17.14
C VAL A 44 -6.12 27.87 15.81
N PHE A 45 -7.08 27.27 15.10
CA PHE A 45 -6.83 26.66 13.78
C PHE A 45 -6.33 27.65 12.74
N GLY A 46 -6.84 28.89 12.74
CA GLY A 46 -6.36 29.94 11.86
C GLY A 46 -4.88 30.26 12.07
N GLU A 47 -4.42 30.37 13.31
CA GLU A 47 -2.99 30.62 13.60
C GLU A 47 -2.11 29.40 13.27
N ILE A 48 -2.60 28.18 13.51
CA ILE A 48 -1.90 26.94 13.14
C ILE A 48 -1.64 26.87 11.63
N LEU A 49 -2.66 27.19 10.83
CA LEU A 49 -2.55 27.14 9.37
C LEU A 49 -1.58 28.20 8.83
N ARG A 50 -1.41 29.33 9.54
CA ARG A 50 -0.48 30.42 9.18
C ARG A 50 0.97 30.18 9.57
N ALA A 51 1.26 29.37 10.58
CA ALA A 51 2.62 29.24 11.11
C ALA A 51 3.65 28.72 10.08
N GLU A 52 4.79 29.41 9.92
CA GLU A 52 5.84 29.12 8.92
C GLU A 52 6.64 27.83 9.21
N LYS A 53 7.10 27.65 10.45
CA LYS A 53 7.93 26.50 10.85
C LYS A 53 7.08 25.44 11.53
N TRP A 54 6.70 24.38 10.82
CA TRP A 54 6.30 23.15 11.51
C TRP A 54 6.38 21.91 10.62
N GLU A 55 7.45 21.14 10.86
CA GLU A 55 7.60 19.74 10.52
C GLU A 55 7.72 18.99 11.87
N GLY A 56 6.61 18.44 12.38
CA GLY A 56 6.63 17.78 13.68
C GLY A 56 7.45 16.49 13.63
N MET A 57 8.32 16.25 14.62
CA MET A 57 9.00 14.96 14.81
C MET A 57 7.97 13.86 15.12
N SER A 58 7.95 12.80 14.30
CA SER A 58 7.33 11.53 14.66
C SER A 58 7.99 11.00 15.93
N ARG A 59 7.19 10.54 16.91
CA ARG A 59 7.67 9.94 18.17
C ARG A 59 8.34 8.58 17.99
N ARG A 60 8.44 8.07 16.76
CA ARG A 60 9.07 6.79 16.44
C ARG A 60 9.94 6.96 15.21
N ASN A 61 11.22 6.61 15.34
CA ASN A 61 12.19 6.47 14.25
C ASN A 61 11.71 5.41 13.24
N TRP A 62 10.77 5.74 12.36
CA TRP A 62 10.48 4.97 11.18
C TRP A 62 11.20 5.63 10.03
N THR A 63 12.42 5.17 9.77
CA THR A 63 13.15 5.49 8.55
C THR A 63 12.52 4.71 7.40
N VAL A 64 11.47 5.26 6.78
CA VAL A 64 11.02 4.80 5.46
C VAL A 64 11.03 6.01 4.53
N VAL A 65 11.79 5.85 3.45
CA VAL A 65 12.14 6.86 2.47
C VAL A 65 10.89 7.41 1.78
N GLY A 66 10.74 8.74 1.73
CA GLY A 66 9.86 9.43 0.78
C GLY A 66 8.76 10.31 1.39
N TYR A 67 9.12 11.56 1.66
CA TYR A 67 8.29 12.75 1.90
C TYR A 67 7.20 12.67 2.99
N ASP A 68 7.45 13.49 4.03
CA ASP A 68 6.49 13.99 5.01
C ASP A 68 5.79 12.95 5.93
N GLU A 69 6.56 12.18 6.72
CA GLU A 69 6.06 11.70 8.03
C GLU A 69 5.84 12.88 9.03
N HIS A 70 6.19 14.09 8.63
CA HIS A 70 6.00 15.34 9.38
C HIS A 70 4.59 15.91 9.32
N LEU A 71 3.62 15.19 8.73
CA LEU A 71 2.21 15.56 8.73
C LEU A 71 1.57 15.32 10.12
N MET A 72 1.89 16.25 11.04
CA MET A 72 0.98 16.85 12.00
C MET A 72 0.26 15.92 13.00
N TRP A 73 0.95 15.53 14.09
CA TRP A 73 0.30 15.04 15.33
C TRP A 73 -0.87 15.93 15.85
N PRO A 74 -0.90 17.26 15.65
CA PRO A 74 -2.02 18.08 16.13
C PRO A 74 -3.24 18.11 15.20
N LEU A 75 -3.07 17.83 13.90
CA LEU A 75 -4.20 17.59 12.97
C LEU A 75 -4.80 16.18 13.13
N ARG A 76 -4.23 15.37 14.04
CA ARG A 76 -4.86 14.17 14.64
C ARG A 76 -6.15 14.51 15.37
N TRP A 77 -6.38 15.79 15.70
CA TRP A 77 -7.68 16.26 16.09
C TRP A 77 -8.60 16.30 14.88
N SER A 78 -8.87 15.11 14.36
CA SER A 78 -9.92 14.95 13.39
C SER A 78 -11.19 15.51 14.01
N LEU A 79 -11.78 16.50 13.34
CA LEU A 79 -13.12 16.93 13.69
C LEU A 79 -14.14 15.81 13.47
N TYR A 80 -13.69 14.73 12.82
CA TYR A 80 -14.35 13.46 12.62
C TYR A 80 -13.86 12.42 13.67
N SER A 81 -14.76 11.55 14.13
CA SER A 81 -14.37 10.27 14.76
C SER A 81 -15.45 9.27 14.38
N PRO A 82 -15.13 8.17 13.67
CA PRO A 82 -16.11 7.14 13.39
C PRO A 82 -16.33 6.18 14.57
N SER A 83 -15.55 6.27 15.66
CA SER A 83 -15.64 5.31 16.77
C SER A 83 -15.44 5.98 18.13
N LEU A 84 -16.55 6.25 18.80
CA LEU A 84 -16.79 6.10 20.25
C LEU A 84 -18.18 6.66 20.56
N SER A 85 -19.13 5.74 20.70
CA SER A 85 -20.42 5.89 21.41
C SER A 85 -21.17 7.24 21.28
N GLY A 86 -22.21 7.24 20.44
CA GLY A 86 -23.42 8.03 20.67
C GLY A 86 -23.48 9.45 20.05
N SER A 87 -24.24 9.55 18.95
CA SER A 87 -25.02 10.73 18.49
C SER A 87 -24.44 11.77 17.53
N CYS A 88 -23.16 11.80 17.17
CA CYS A 88 -22.69 12.71 16.11
C CYS A 88 -22.68 11.99 14.75
N SER A 89 -23.72 12.15 13.94
CA SER A 89 -23.74 11.66 12.55
C SER A 89 -22.54 12.21 11.78
N ALA A 90 -21.93 11.40 10.91
CA ALA A 90 -20.83 11.82 10.03
C ALA A 90 -21.09 13.18 9.32
N SER A 91 -22.36 13.50 9.03
CA SER A 91 -22.79 14.77 8.42
C SER A 91 -22.57 16.00 9.32
N SER A 92 -22.76 15.89 10.63
CA SER A 92 -22.61 17.00 11.59
C SER A 92 -21.14 17.43 11.78
N ALA A 93 -20.23 16.46 11.82
CA ALA A 93 -18.79 16.68 11.94
C ALA A 93 -18.20 17.30 10.66
N SER A 94 -18.60 16.79 9.49
CA SER A 94 -18.24 17.37 8.18
C SER A 94 -18.71 18.83 8.06
N ASN A 95 -19.90 19.14 8.59
CA ASN A 95 -20.40 20.51 8.65
C ASN A 95 -19.58 21.43 9.57
N ARG A 96 -19.08 20.93 10.71
CA ARG A 96 -18.23 21.75 11.61
C ARG A 96 -16.89 22.09 10.95
N HIS A 97 -16.25 21.13 10.29
CA HIS A 97 -15.00 21.34 9.58
C HIS A 97 -15.18 22.37 8.45
N PHE A 98 -16.20 22.18 7.62
CA PHE A 98 -16.55 23.10 6.54
C PHE A 98 -16.78 24.53 7.05
N ARG A 99 -17.62 24.68 8.10
CA ARG A 99 -17.89 25.99 8.72
C ARG A 99 -16.62 26.64 9.25
N MET A 100 -15.75 25.87 9.89
CA MET A 100 -14.50 26.37 10.46
C MET A 100 -13.57 26.89 9.36
N VAL A 101 -13.32 26.09 8.31
CA VAL A 101 -12.46 26.50 7.19
C VAL A 101 -13.05 27.72 6.49
N LYS A 102 -14.36 27.73 6.23
CA LYS A 102 -15.06 28.89 5.62
C LYS A 102 -14.88 30.16 6.46
N MET A 103 -14.96 30.07 7.79
CA MET A 103 -14.73 31.21 8.67
C MET A 103 -13.27 31.64 8.74
N ILE A 104 -12.32 30.72 8.61
CA ILE A 104 -10.88 31.03 8.57
C ILE A 104 -10.55 31.75 7.25
N THR A 105 -11.02 31.24 6.11
CA THR A 105 -10.78 31.83 4.79
C THR A 105 -11.48 33.18 4.59
N ALA A 106 -12.55 33.45 5.33
CA ALA A 106 -13.22 34.76 5.32
C ALA A 106 -12.45 35.84 6.09
N GLN A 107 -11.39 35.50 6.83
CA GLN A 107 -10.60 36.50 7.56
C GLN A 107 -9.68 37.27 6.59
N PRO A 108 -9.62 38.61 6.65
CA PRO A 108 -8.84 39.41 5.70
C PRO A 108 -7.33 39.10 5.65
N LEU A 109 -6.79 38.53 6.73
CA LEU A 109 -5.37 38.21 6.89
C LEU A 109 -5.10 36.70 6.72
N PHE A 110 -6.05 35.93 6.20
CA PHE A 110 -5.82 34.52 5.90
C PHE A 110 -5.47 34.35 4.42
N ASP A 111 -4.27 33.84 4.16
CA ASP A 111 -3.89 33.38 2.84
C ASP A 111 -4.10 31.86 2.75
N ALA A 112 -5.00 31.43 1.87
CA ALA A 112 -5.28 30.02 1.64
C ALA A 112 -4.14 29.29 0.89
N ALA A 113 -3.28 30.05 0.19
CA ALA A 113 -2.11 29.54 -0.52
C ALA A 113 -0.89 29.33 0.40
N ALA A 114 -0.93 29.87 1.62
CA ALA A 114 0.18 29.84 2.56
C ALA A 114 0.70 28.41 2.82
N ASN A 115 2.01 28.31 3.02
CA ASN A 115 2.71 27.07 3.38
C ASN A 115 2.46 25.92 2.38
N ASP A 116 2.62 26.22 1.09
CA ASP A 116 2.34 25.31 -0.01
C ASP A 116 0.90 24.76 0.06
N ASN A 117 -0.08 25.67 0.08
CA ASN A 117 -1.52 25.34 0.13
C ASN A 117 -1.85 24.33 1.24
N ARG A 118 -1.32 24.55 2.45
CA ARG A 118 -1.44 23.61 3.58
C ARG A 118 -2.89 23.21 3.89
N VAL A 119 -3.83 24.15 3.71
CA VAL A 119 -5.25 23.94 4.03
C VAL A 119 -5.87 22.85 3.17
N ILE A 120 -5.68 22.90 1.83
CA ILE A 120 -6.28 21.90 0.94
C ILE A 120 -5.64 20.54 1.13
N ARG A 121 -4.31 20.48 1.34
CA ARG A 121 -3.61 19.23 1.65
C ARG A 121 -4.16 18.57 2.91
N TRP A 122 -4.44 19.35 3.95
CA TRP A 122 -5.06 18.84 5.17
C TRP A 122 -6.52 18.40 4.96
N CYS A 123 -7.35 19.21 4.30
CA CYS A 123 -8.74 18.86 4.04
C CYS A 123 -8.87 17.59 3.19
N ALA A 124 -7.93 17.37 2.26
CA ALA A 124 -7.86 16.17 1.45
C ALA A 124 -7.51 14.92 2.28
N MET A 125 -6.61 15.06 3.26
CA MET A 125 -6.29 14.01 4.23
C MET A 125 -7.50 13.68 5.15
N GLN A 126 -8.27 14.67 5.57
CA GLN A 126 -9.43 14.45 6.45
C GLN A 126 -10.68 13.89 5.72
N GLY A 127 -10.64 13.75 4.39
CA GLY A 127 -11.77 13.23 3.64
C GLY A 127 -12.99 14.16 3.66
N CYS A 128 -12.76 15.47 3.61
CA CYS A 128 -13.83 16.49 3.66
C CYS A 128 -14.16 17.06 2.27
N PRO A 129 -14.97 16.37 1.44
CA PRO A 129 -15.18 16.75 0.04
C PRO A 129 -15.79 18.14 -0.14
N SER A 130 -16.78 18.52 0.69
CA SER A 130 -17.41 19.85 0.61
C SER A 130 -16.42 21.00 0.87
N THR A 131 -15.47 20.78 1.78
CA THR A 131 -14.42 21.77 2.07
C THR A 131 -13.40 21.83 0.96
N VAL A 132 -12.98 20.67 0.42
CA VAL A 132 -12.06 20.63 -0.73
C VAL A 132 -12.69 21.31 -1.94
N ALA A 133 -13.96 21.03 -2.26
CA ALA A 133 -14.68 21.69 -3.35
C ALA A 133 -14.74 23.22 -3.17
N PHE A 134 -15.00 23.69 -1.94
CA PHE A 134 -14.96 25.12 -1.65
C PHE A 134 -13.56 25.71 -1.82
N LEU A 135 -12.51 25.05 -1.33
CA LEU A 135 -11.14 25.54 -1.48
C LEU A 135 -10.70 25.58 -2.95
N LEU A 136 -11.07 24.57 -3.76
CA LEU A 136 -10.77 24.54 -5.19
C LEU A 136 -11.43 25.71 -5.95
N SER A 137 -12.56 26.23 -5.45
CA SER A 137 -13.22 27.41 -6.03
C SER A 137 -12.50 28.73 -5.77
N LEU A 138 -11.53 28.75 -4.84
CA LEU A 138 -10.76 29.95 -4.52
C LEU A 138 -9.56 30.08 -5.50
N PRO A 139 -9.43 31.21 -6.22
CA PRO A 139 -8.36 31.38 -7.22
C PRO A 139 -6.94 31.26 -6.67
N ALA A 140 -6.74 31.64 -5.40
CA ALA A 140 -5.43 31.56 -4.74
C ALA A 140 -5.02 30.12 -4.40
N VAL A 141 -5.96 29.17 -4.35
CA VAL A 141 -5.66 27.79 -3.96
C VAL A 141 -5.11 27.02 -5.15
N ASP A 142 -3.88 26.57 -5.03
CA ASP A 142 -3.23 25.63 -5.93
C ASP A 142 -3.28 24.20 -5.33
N PRO A 143 -4.07 23.28 -5.91
CA PRO A 143 -4.17 21.91 -5.43
C PRO A 143 -2.93 21.06 -5.74
N THR A 144 -2.01 21.56 -6.56
CA THR A 144 -0.81 20.86 -7.01
C THR A 144 0.41 21.05 -6.12
N ALA A 145 0.29 21.92 -5.12
CA ALA A 145 1.35 22.25 -4.19
C ALA A 145 1.98 21.01 -3.52
N ARG A 146 3.33 21.04 -3.38
CA ARG A 146 4.16 19.91 -2.96
C ARG A 146 3.87 18.64 -3.76
N GLN A 147 3.99 18.70 -5.08
CA GLN A 147 3.93 17.53 -5.96
C GLN A 147 2.60 16.76 -5.81
N ASN A 148 1.47 17.47 -5.93
CA ASN A 148 0.12 16.92 -5.77
C ASN A 148 -0.13 16.22 -4.42
N ALA A 149 0.49 16.72 -3.34
CA ALA A 149 0.35 16.13 -2.01
C ALA A 149 -1.11 16.10 -1.50
N ALA A 150 -2.00 16.97 -1.98
CA ALA A 150 -3.43 16.87 -1.67
C ALA A 150 -4.03 15.58 -2.23
N LEU A 151 -3.77 15.27 -3.51
CA LEU A 151 -4.20 14.04 -4.17
C LEU A 151 -3.55 12.82 -3.52
N GLY A 152 -2.23 12.86 -3.30
CA GLY A 152 -1.49 11.79 -2.63
C GLY A 152 -2.02 11.47 -1.24
N ASN A 153 -2.38 12.48 -0.43
CA ASN A 153 -2.99 12.28 0.88
C ASN A 153 -4.39 11.69 0.82
N ALA A 154 -5.22 12.11 -0.14
CA ALA A 154 -6.55 11.53 -0.34
C ALA A 154 -6.46 10.07 -0.76
N CYS A 155 -5.53 9.75 -1.66
CA CYS A 155 -5.23 8.40 -2.13
C CYS A 155 -4.72 7.50 -1.00
N ARG A 156 -3.77 7.99 -0.20
CA ARG A 156 -3.18 7.31 0.96
C ARG A 156 -4.20 6.91 2.03
N LEU A 157 -5.29 7.66 2.17
CA LEU A 157 -6.32 7.43 3.19
C LEU A 157 -7.63 6.90 2.62
N GLY A 158 -7.70 6.62 1.32
CA GLY A 158 -8.89 6.05 0.69
C GLY A 158 -10.06 7.02 0.59
N ASN A 159 -9.82 8.33 0.60
CA ASN A 159 -10.87 9.36 0.55
C ASN A 159 -11.43 9.53 -0.87
N ILE A 160 -12.18 8.53 -1.35
CA ILE A 160 -12.61 8.42 -2.76
C ILE A 160 -13.32 9.67 -3.29
N GLU A 161 -14.21 10.28 -2.52
CA GLU A 161 -14.94 11.48 -2.97
C GLU A 161 -14.02 12.71 -3.12
N VAL A 162 -12.97 12.80 -2.29
CA VAL A 162 -11.94 13.82 -2.46
C VAL A 162 -11.08 13.52 -3.69
N VAL A 163 -10.71 12.26 -3.91
CA VAL A 163 -9.95 11.86 -5.11
C VAL A 163 -10.73 12.23 -6.37
N LYS A 164 -12.02 11.89 -6.46
CA LYS A 164 -12.90 12.28 -7.57
C LYS A 164 -12.93 13.79 -7.81
N LEU A 165 -12.98 14.59 -6.74
CA LEU A 165 -12.98 16.06 -6.86
C LEU A 165 -11.64 16.59 -7.37
N LEU A 166 -10.53 16.07 -6.88
CA LEU A 166 -9.20 16.50 -7.29
C LEU A 166 -8.90 16.06 -8.74
N LEU A 167 -9.27 14.85 -9.15
CA LEU A 167 -9.07 14.37 -10.53
C LEU A 167 -9.87 15.19 -11.57
N LYS A 168 -11.01 15.77 -11.17
CA LYS A 168 -11.81 16.68 -12.01
C LYS A 168 -11.19 18.06 -12.18
N ASP A 169 -10.30 18.47 -11.27
CA ASP A 169 -9.60 19.74 -11.42
C ASP A 169 -8.50 19.56 -12.48
N PRO A 170 -8.53 20.33 -13.59
CA PRO A 170 -7.59 20.14 -14.70
C PRO A 170 -6.14 20.45 -14.32
N ARG A 171 -5.90 21.12 -13.18
CA ARG A 171 -4.56 21.37 -12.67
C ARG A 171 -3.93 20.12 -12.06
N CYS A 172 -4.74 19.20 -11.55
CA CYS A 172 -4.24 17.98 -10.90
C CYS A 172 -3.97 16.89 -11.94
N ASP A 173 -2.70 16.50 -12.06
CA ASP A 173 -2.28 15.33 -12.82
C ASP A 173 -2.02 14.14 -11.87
N PRO A 174 -2.76 13.03 -11.98
CA PRO A 174 -2.51 11.85 -11.15
C PRO A 174 -1.22 11.10 -11.50
N GLY A 175 -0.63 11.34 -12.69
CA GLY A 175 0.66 10.77 -13.11
C GLY A 175 1.89 11.53 -12.59
N ASP A 176 1.68 12.72 -12.02
CA ASP A 176 2.77 13.53 -11.49
C ASP A 176 3.58 12.82 -10.40
N TYR A 177 4.84 13.25 -10.28
CA TYR A 177 5.78 12.74 -9.30
C TYR A 177 5.95 11.20 -9.40
N ASN A 178 6.03 10.72 -10.65
CA ASN A 178 6.25 9.31 -10.98
C ASN A 178 5.13 8.44 -10.40
N ASP A 179 3.87 8.79 -10.73
CA ASP A 179 2.67 8.04 -10.37
C ASP A 179 2.51 7.80 -8.86
N TYR A 180 2.83 8.83 -8.06
CA TYR A 180 2.82 8.72 -6.60
C TYR A 180 1.43 8.41 -6.03
N ALA A 181 0.37 8.91 -6.68
CA ALA A 181 -1.02 8.71 -6.26
C ALA A 181 -1.43 7.23 -6.25
N ILE A 182 -1.19 6.52 -7.37
CA ILE A 182 -1.51 5.09 -7.48
C ILE A 182 -0.61 4.25 -6.56
N LYS A 183 0.69 4.56 -6.44
CA LYS A 183 1.58 3.85 -5.50
C LYS A 183 1.11 3.93 -4.06
N LYS A 184 0.72 5.11 -3.57
CA LYS A 184 0.17 5.24 -2.20
C LYS A 184 -1.16 4.50 -2.05
N THR A 185 -2.00 4.53 -3.07
CA THR A 185 -3.28 3.80 -3.06
C THR A 185 -3.06 2.30 -2.87
N VAL A 186 -2.12 1.70 -3.61
CA VAL A 186 -1.80 0.28 -3.50
C VAL A 186 -1.10 -0.05 -2.17
N TRP A 187 -0.15 0.79 -1.75
CA TRP A 187 0.60 0.60 -0.49
C TRP A 187 -0.33 0.53 0.72
N TYR A 188 -1.36 1.38 0.76
CA TYR A 188 -2.33 1.45 1.85
C TYR A 188 -3.61 0.62 1.60
N ASN A 189 -3.64 -0.19 0.54
CA ASN A 189 -4.72 -1.13 0.24
C ASN A 189 -6.10 -0.44 0.04
N HIS A 190 -6.14 0.64 -0.74
CA HIS A 190 -7.39 1.34 -1.06
C HIS A 190 -7.93 0.93 -2.43
N PHE A 191 -8.52 -0.26 -2.49
CA PHE A 191 -9.02 -0.88 -3.72
C PHE A 191 -9.97 0.00 -4.55
N ASP A 192 -10.97 0.63 -3.93
CA ASP A 192 -11.94 1.46 -4.66
C ASP A 192 -11.29 2.70 -5.30
N VAL A 193 -10.27 3.25 -4.65
CA VAL A 193 -9.48 4.35 -5.20
C VAL A 193 -8.55 3.86 -6.31
N LEU A 194 -8.00 2.65 -6.19
CA LEU A 194 -7.16 2.05 -7.22
C LEU A 194 -7.96 1.88 -8.51
N LYS A 195 -9.17 1.35 -8.40
CA LYS A 195 -10.09 1.22 -9.53
C LYS A 195 -10.38 2.57 -10.19
N LEU A 196 -10.69 3.59 -9.39
CA LEU A 196 -10.93 4.95 -9.89
C LEU A 196 -9.70 5.54 -10.61
N LEU A 197 -8.50 5.33 -10.09
CA LEU A 197 -7.27 5.84 -10.71
C LEU A 197 -6.94 5.13 -12.03
N LEU A 198 -7.17 3.82 -12.12
CA LEU A 198 -6.92 3.05 -13.34
C LEU A 198 -7.90 3.41 -14.48
N GLU A 199 -9.07 3.95 -14.16
CA GLU A 199 -10.02 4.49 -15.14
C GLU A 199 -9.53 5.82 -15.76
N ASP A 200 -8.59 6.53 -15.11
CA ASP A 200 -8.01 7.76 -15.63
C ASP A 200 -6.82 7.45 -16.57
N PRO A 201 -6.90 7.82 -17.86
CA PRO A 201 -5.86 7.47 -18.84
C PRO A 201 -4.51 8.15 -18.57
N ARG A 202 -4.47 9.19 -17.72
CA ARG A 202 -3.23 9.88 -17.33
C ARG A 202 -2.37 9.08 -16.35
N VAL A 203 -2.96 8.10 -15.67
CA VAL A 203 -2.24 7.23 -14.72
C VAL A 203 -1.49 6.15 -15.48
N ASP A 204 -0.19 5.98 -15.19
CA ASP A 204 0.61 4.86 -15.68
C ASP A 204 0.83 3.81 -14.58
N PRO A 205 0.11 2.67 -14.59
CA PRO A 205 0.29 1.62 -13.59
C PRO A 205 1.61 0.85 -13.74
N SER A 206 2.32 1.02 -14.86
CA SER A 206 3.62 0.41 -15.13
C SER A 206 4.82 1.25 -14.67
N ALA A 207 4.56 2.46 -14.16
CA ALA A 207 5.57 3.39 -13.69
C ALA A 207 6.49 2.80 -12.60
N SER A 208 7.71 3.33 -12.54
CA SER A 208 8.78 2.82 -11.64
C SER A 208 8.99 1.30 -11.77
N ASN A 209 9.06 0.78 -13.00
CA ASN A 209 9.27 -0.64 -13.27
C ASN A 209 8.19 -1.55 -12.65
N ASN A 210 6.93 -1.23 -12.91
CA ASN A 210 5.77 -1.98 -12.41
C ASN A 210 5.72 -2.09 -10.88
N SER A 211 6.25 -1.08 -10.16
CA SER A 211 6.28 -1.06 -8.70
C SER A 211 4.90 -1.26 -8.05
N CYS A 212 3.82 -0.80 -8.70
CA CYS A 212 2.46 -0.93 -8.21
C CYS A 212 2.06 -2.41 -8.01
N ILE A 213 2.25 -3.26 -9.01
CA ILE A 213 1.94 -4.70 -8.86
C ILE A 213 2.90 -5.36 -7.86
N GLN A 214 4.16 -4.93 -7.80
CA GLN A 214 5.11 -5.46 -6.83
C GLN A 214 4.65 -5.21 -5.38
N VAL A 215 4.21 -3.99 -5.07
CA VAL A 215 3.67 -3.61 -3.76
C VAL A 215 2.38 -4.37 -3.46
N ALA A 216 1.49 -4.54 -4.44
CA ALA A 216 0.26 -5.32 -4.27
C ALA A 216 0.56 -6.78 -3.87
N VAL A 217 1.57 -7.40 -4.50
CA VAL A 217 2.03 -8.76 -4.18
C VAL A 217 2.66 -8.81 -2.78
N GLN A 218 3.54 -7.86 -2.44
CA GLN A 218 4.16 -7.73 -1.12
C GLN A 218 3.11 -7.67 0.01
N ASN A 219 2.02 -6.94 -0.23
CA ASN A 219 0.91 -6.78 0.72
C ASN A 219 -0.07 -7.97 0.72
N ASN A 220 0.16 -9.02 -0.07
CA ASN A 220 -0.77 -10.13 -0.30
C ASN A 220 -2.17 -9.67 -0.72
N ASN A 221 -2.26 -8.60 -1.51
CA ASN A 221 -3.52 -8.00 -1.92
C ASN A 221 -4.00 -8.57 -3.25
N ILE A 222 -4.71 -9.70 -3.19
CA ILE A 222 -5.18 -10.42 -4.36
C ILE A 222 -6.09 -9.58 -5.27
N ASP A 223 -6.95 -8.73 -4.70
CA ASP A 223 -7.90 -7.94 -5.48
C ASP A 223 -7.19 -6.84 -6.27
N SER A 224 -6.22 -6.16 -5.66
CA SER A 224 -5.36 -5.21 -6.40
C SER A 224 -4.50 -5.90 -7.45
N VAL A 225 -3.96 -7.09 -7.16
CA VAL A 225 -3.20 -7.86 -8.17
C VAL A 225 -4.07 -8.20 -9.37
N LYS A 226 -5.28 -8.72 -9.15
CA LYS A 226 -6.24 -9.03 -10.24
C LYS A 226 -6.56 -7.80 -11.07
N LEU A 227 -6.85 -6.68 -10.40
CA LEU A 227 -7.21 -5.43 -11.06
C LEU A 227 -6.04 -4.87 -11.89
N LEU A 228 -4.82 -4.90 -11.35
CA LEU A 228 -3.61 -4.46 -12.06
C LEU A 228 -3.28 -5.38 -13.24
N LEU A 229 -3.38 -6.70 -13.08
CA LEU A 229 -3.12 -7.66 -14.16
C LEU A 229 -4.14 -7.59 -15.31
N ALA A 230 -5.34 -7.06 -15.05
CA ALA A 230 -6.34 -6.81 -16.07
C ALA A 230 -5.99 -5.60 -16.96
N ASP A 231 -5.12 -4.70 -16.51
CA ASP A 231 -4.64 -3.58 -17.30
C ASP A 231 -3.51 -4.05 -18.24
N PRO A 232 -3.65 -3.90 -19.57
CA PRO A 232 -2.67 -4.40 -20.54
C PRO A 232 -1.31 -3.71 -20.44
N ARG A 233 -1.24 -2.53 -19.81
CA ARG A 233 0.01 -1.77 -19.61
C ARG A 233 0.89 -2.40 -18.53
N VAL A 234 0.30 -3.14 -17.59
CA VAL A 234 1.05 -3.80 -16.52
C VAL A 234 1.78 -5.03 -17.06
N ASP A 235 3.04 -5.17 -16.69
CA ASP A 235 3.87 -6.33 -16.99
C ASP A 235 4.32 -6.99 -15.69
N CYS A 236 3.84 -8.21 -15.43
CA CYS A 236 4.21 -8.98 -14.24
C CYS A 236 5.56 -9.71 -14.37
N SER A 237 6.19 -9.68 -15.55
CA SER A 237 7.45 -10.36 -15.82
C SER A 237 8.69 -9.53 -15.47
N THR A 238 8.52 -8.27 -15.09
CA THR A 238 9.60 -7.36 -14.67
C THR A 238 10.43 -7.92 -13.52
N ASP A 239 11.70 -7.48 -13.43
CA ASP A 239 12.67 -7.91 -12.42
C ASP A 239 12.79 -9.43 -12.32
N GLN A 240 12.86 -10.08 -13.49
CA GLN A 240 12.94 -11.54 -13.59
C GLN A 240 11.76 -12.23 -12.90
N ASN A 241 10.54 -11.80 -13.23
CA ASN A 241 9.28 -12.28 -12.64
C ASN A 241 9.26 -12.14 -11.11
N TRP A 242 9.75 -11.01 -10.58
CA TRP A 242 9.83 -10.76 -9.13
C TRP A 242 8.51 -11.05 -8.42
N CYS A 243 7.37 -10.66 -9.02
CA CYS A 243 6.03 -10.89 -8.47
C CYS A 243 5.76 -12.38 -8.21
N LEU A 244 6.09 -13.25 -9.17
CA LEU A 244 5.90 -14.70 -9.02
C LEU A 244 6.85 -15.26 -7.97
N ARG A 245 8.12 -14.85 -7.98
CA ARG A 245 9.13 -15.32 -7.02
C ARG A 245 8.72 -14.98 -5.59
N GLU A 246 8.30 -13.74 -5.34
CA GLU A 246 7.88 -13.27 -4.02
C GLU A 246 6.61 -14.01 -3.56
N ALA A 247 5.62 -14.18 -4.44
CA ALA A 247 4.41 -14.93 -4.13
C ALA A 247 4.70 -16.39 -3.76
N CYS A 248 5.60 -17.07 -4.50
CA CYS A 248 6.05 -18.43 -4.18
C CYS A 248 6.86 -18.48 -2.87
N HIS A 249 7.69 -17.48 -2.62
CA HIS A 249 8.51 -17.39 -1.40
C HIS A 249 7.69 -17.18 -0.12
N LYS A 250 6.60 -16.41 -0.23
CA LYS A 250 5.69 -16.06 0.89
C LYS A 250 4.52 -17.02 1.06
N GLY A 251 4.25 -17.89 0.08
CA GLY A 251 3.15 -18.85 0.15
C GLY A 251 1.81 -18.31 -0.35
N TYR A 252 1.81 -17.27 -1.20
CA TYR A 252 0.59 -16.62 -1.67
C TYR A 252 -0.05 -17.37 -2.84
N LYS A 253 -0.61 -18.57 -2.56
CA LYS A 253 -1.23 -19.48 -3.55
C LYS A 253 -2.18 -18.78 -4.52
N ALA A 254 -3.10 -17.97 -4.00
CA ALA A 254 -4.08 -17.25 -4.82
C ALA A 254 -3.41 -16.28 -5.81
N ILE A 255 -2.36 -15.58 -5.38
CA ILE A 255 -1.59 -14.66 -6.23
C ILE A 255 -0.80 -15.45 -7.28
N VAL A 256 -0.16 -16.56 -6.90
CA VAL A 256 0.54 -17.45 -7.85
C VAL A 256 -0.41 -17.91 -8.96
N GLN A 257 -1.61 -18.37 -8.60
CA GLN A 257 -2.61 -18.79 -9.58
C GLN A 257 -3.00 -17.67 -10.56
N GLN A 258 -3.18 -16.43 -10.07
CA GLN A 258 -3.49 -15.29 -10.93
C GLN A 258 -2.32 -14.88 -11.83
N LEU A 259 -1.09 -14.92 -11.32
CA LEU A 259 0.10 -14.61 -12.08
C LEU A 259 0.33 -15.64 -13.19
N LEU A 260 0.21 -16.94 -12.90
CA LEU A 260 0.39 -18.01 -13.90
C LEU A 260 -0.67 -17.96 -15.01
N ALA A 261 -1.91 -17.58 -14.67
CA ALA A 261 -2.97 -17.36 -15.66
C ALA A 261 -2.67 -16.19 -16.62
N ASN A 262 -1.76 -15.28 -16.27
CA ASN A 262 -1.34 -14.20 -17.15
C ASN A 262 -0.25 -14.68 -18.12
N SER A 263 -0.51 -14.54 -19.42
CA SER A 263 0.41 -14.96 -20.50
C SER A 263 1.80 -14.32 -20.44
N LYS A 264 1.93 -13.10 -19.88
CA LYS A 264 3.22 -12.42 -19.72
C LYS A 264 4.10 -13.07 -18.64
N CYS A 265 3.50 -13.77 -17.67
CA CYS A 265 4.25 -14.40 -16.60
C CYS A 265 5.04 -15.60 -17.11
N ASN A 266 6.34 -15.66 -16.79
CA ASN A 266 7.22 -16.77 -17.13
C ASN A 266 7.71 -17.49 -15.85
N PRO A 267 7.17 -18.67 -15.53
CA PRO A 267 7.59 -19.43 -14.35
C PRO A 267 8.99 -20.04 -14.47
N CYS A 268 9.60 -20.03 -15.65
CA CYS A 268 10.96 -20.54 -15.89
C CYS A 268 12.04 -19.49 -15.63
N ALA A 269 11.66 -18.24 -15.38
CA ALA A 269 12.60 -17.15 -15.18
C ALA A 269 13.61 -17.44 -14.06
N PHE A 270 14.83 -16.91 -14.24
CA PHE A 270 15.93 -17.06 -13.29
C PHE A 270 16.20 -18.52 -12.89
N ASN A 271 16.26 -19.41 -13.90
CA ASN A 271 16.47 -20.85 -13.74
C ASN A 271 15.42 -21.49 -12.81
N HIS A 272 14.12 -21.31 -13.12
CA HIS A 272 13.01 -21.93 -12.37
C HIS A 272 13.00 -21.63 -10.86
N ILE A 273 13.55 -20.48 -10.44
CA ILE A 273 13.71 -20.14 -9.03
C ILE A 273 12.37 -20.13 -8.27
N SER A 274 11.27 -19.79 -8.93
CA SER A 274 9.93 -19.78 -8.33
C SER A 274 9.52 -21.16 -7.81
N LEU A 275 9.81 -22.23 -8.56
CA LEU A 275 9.56 -23.61 -8.15
C LEU A 275 10.49 -24.00 -7.00
N ARG A 276 11.78 -23.70 -7.12
CA ARG A 276 12.75 -23.96 -6.04
C ARG A 276 12.38 -23.27 -4.73
N LEU A 277 11.92 -22.02 -4.77
CA LEU A 277 11.49 -21.27 -3.59
C LEU A 277 10.26 -21.90 -2.93
N ALA A 278 9.27 -22.34 -3.72
CA ALA A 278 8.10 -23.04 -3.20
C ALA A 278 8.48 -24.37 -2.54
N VAL A 279 9.39 -25.13 -3.16
CA VAL A 279 9.96 -26.37 -2.60
C VAL A 279 10.71 -26.09 -1.31
N GLN A 280 11.61 -25.11 -1.29
CA GLN A 280 12.42 -24.70 -0.13
C GLN A 280 11.58 -24.22 1.05
N ARG A 281 10.41 -23.63 0.79
CA ARG A 281 9.51 -23.08 1.83
C ARG A 281 8.37 -24.01 2.25
N ASN A 282 8.25 -25.18 1.61
CA ASN A 282 7.33 -26.25 1.95
C ASN A 282 5.89 -25.85 1.61
N PHE A 283 5.67 -25.43 0.37
CA PHE A 283 4.34 -25.11 -0.14
C PHE A 283 3.91 -26.14 -1.20
N PRO A 284 3.47 -27.35 -0.81
CA PRO A 284 3.01 -28.39 -1.74
C PRO A 284 1.98 -27.87 -2.74
N ASP A 285 0.98 -27.12 -2.27
CA ASP A 285 -0.06 -26.51 -3.10
C ASP A 285 0.49 -25.60 -4.21
N ILE A 286 1.58 -24.87 -3.95
CA ILE A 286 2.20 -23.98 -4.94
C ILE A 286 3.08 -24.79 -5.89
N VAL A 287 3.76 -25.81 -5.38
CA VAL A 287 4.51 -26.76 -6.21
C VAL A 287 3.57 -27.44 -7.19
N GLU A 288 2.43 -27.96 -6.71
CA GLU A 288 1.40 -28.56 -7.55
C GLU A 288 0.93 -27.59 -8.65
N LEU A 289 0.60 -26.35 -8.31
CA LEU A 289 0.19 -25.33 -9.30
C LEU A 289 1.27 -25.06 -10.35
N LEU A 290 2.54 -24.97 -9.95
CA LEU A 290 3.65 -24.72 -10.87
C LEU A 290 3.94 -25.92 -11.78
N LEU A 291 3.76 -27.15 -11.29
CA LEU A 291 3.89 -28.36 -12.09
C LEU A 291 2.72 -28.49 -13.08
N GLN A 292 1.49 -28.21 -12.64
CA GLN A 292 0.29 -28.24 -13.48
C GLN A 292 0.32 -27.20 -14.62
N ASP A 293 0.97 -26.06 -14.41
CA ASP A 293 1.22 -25.06 -15.46
C ASP A 293 2.05 -25.62 -16.61
N GLY A 294 2.84 -26.68 -16.37
CA GLY A 294 3.58 -27.44 -17.38
C GLY A 294 4.82 -26.75 -17.94
N ARG A 295 4.93 -25.42 -17.83
CA ARG A 295 6.12 -24.67 -18.27
C ARG A 295 7.30 -24.86 -17.31
N ALA A 296 7.06 -24.93 -16.00
CA ALA A 296 8.13 -25.10 -15.02
C ALA A 296 8.72 -26.52 -15.09
N ASP A 297 10.05 -26.64 -15.20
CA ASP A 297 10.76 -27.90 -15.24
C ASP A 297 11.20 -28.35 -13.82
N PRO A 298 10.65 -29.45 -13.29
CA PRO A 298 11.04 -30.00 -11.99
C PRO A 298 12.47 -30.55 -11.95
N CYS A 299 13.04 -30.90 -13.10
CA CYS A 299 14.39 -31.46 -13.22
C CYS A 299 15.49 -30.40 -13.35
N SER A 300 15.09 -29.13 -13.42
CA SER A 300 16.02 -28.00 -13.51
C SER A 300 17.05 -28.00 -12.38
N ASP A 301 18.26 -27.48 -12.69
CA ASP A 301 19.36 -27.36 -11.73
C ASP A 301 19.78 -28.71 -11.13
N ASP A 302 19.98 -29.71 -11.99
CA ASP A 302 20.38 -31.08 -11.63
C ASP A 302 19.43 -31.76 -10.63
N ASN A 303 18.12 -31.70 -10.88
CA ASN A 303 17.07 -32.25 -9.99
C ASN A 303 17.07 -31.66 -8.56
N TRP A 304 17.57 -30.43 -8.37
CA TRP A 304 17.65 -29.77 -7.06
C TRP A 304 16.33 -29.83 -6.27
N CYS A 305 15.18 -29.66 -6.94
CA CYS A 305 13.88 -29.70 -6.28
C CYS A 305 13.63 -31.03 -5.55
N LEU A 306 13.93 -32.15 -6.21
CA LEU A 306 13.77 -33.48 -5.64
C LEU A 306 14.79 -33.71 -4.51
N GLU A 307 16.06 -33.36 -4.75
CA GLU A 307 17.13 -33.52 -3.76
C GLU A 307 16.86 -32.70 -2.49
N ASN A 308 16.42 -31.45 -2.63
CA ASN A 308 16.09 -30.58 -1.51
C ASN A 308 14.89 -31.11 -0.72
N ALA A 309 13.85 -31.58 -1.42
CA ALA A 309 12.67 -32.14 -0.78
C ALA A 309 13.00 -33.41 0.03
N ILE A 310 13.86 -34.30 -0.49
CA ILE A 310 14.31 -35.49 0.22
C ILE A 310 15.18 -35.13 1.43
N THR A 311 16.18 -34.27 1.24
CA THR A 311 17.11 -33.84 2.31
C THR A 311 16.39 -33.15 3.47
N LYS A 312 15.24 -32.51 3.21
CA LYS A 312 14.40 -31.84 4.20
C LYS A 312 13.17 -32.65 4.61
N GLU A 313 13.07 -33.91 4.18
CA GLU A 313 11.99 -34.85 4.51
C GLU A 313 10.57 -34.34 4.19
N ARG A 314 10.41 -33.63 3.05
CA ARG A 314 9.14 -33.01 2.63
C ARG A 314 8.28 -34.01 1.85
N VAL A 315 7.66 -34.94 2.56
CA VAL A 315 6.94 -36.09 1.98
C VAL A 315 5.92 -35.69 0.91
N ASP A 316 5.12 -34.65 1.13
CA ASP A 316 4.09 -34.23 0.18
C ASP A 316 4.68 -33.69 -1.13
N ILE A 317 5.77 -32.92 -1.05
CA ILE A 317 6.47 -32.40 -2.24
C ILE A 317 7.18 -33.54 -2.98
N ILE A 318 7.77 -34.50 -2.26
CA ILE A 318 8.39 -35.68 -2.90
C ILE A 318 7.33 -36.43 -3.71
N ARG A 319 6.14 -36.66 -3.14
CA ARG A 319 5.03 -37.32 -3.84
C ARG A 319 4.59 -36.54 -5.08
N LEU A 320 4.46 -35.22 -4.97
CA LEU A 320 4.08 -34.36 -6.11
C LEU A 320 5.12 -34.39 -7.24
N LEU A 321 6.41 -34.27 -6.90
CA LEU A 321 7.48 -34.29 -7.89
C LEU A 321 7.58 -35.65 -8.59
N LEU A 322 7.49 -36.76 -7.84
CA LEU A 322 7.55 -38.11 -8.42
C LEU A 322 6.29 -38.50 -9.21
N ALA A 323 5.17 -37.82 -8.99
CA ALA A 323 3.97 -37.99 -9.80
C ALA A 323 4.08 -37.28 -11.17
N ASP A 324 5.02 -36.34 -11.33
CA ASP A 324 5.26 -35.67 -12.60
C ASP A 324 6.09 -36.58 -13.53
N SER A 325 5.53 -36.94 -14.69
CA SER A 325 6.16 -37.85 -15.64
C SER A 325 7.50 -37.36 -16.21
N ARG A 326 7.82 -36.07 -16.05
CA ARG A 326 9.08 -35.49 -16.50
C ARG A 326 10.23 -35.77 -15.54
N VAL A 327 9.92 -36.10 -14.28
CA VAL A 327 10.90 -36.40 -13.25
C VAL A 327 11.41 -37.82 -13.42
N SER A 328 12.60 -37.96 -14.01
CA SER A 328 13.31 -39.23 -14.01
C SER A 328 14.09 -39.39 -12.71
N ILE A 329 13.83 -40.49 -11.98
CA ILE A 329 14.69 -40.92 -10.87
C ILE A 329 16.01 -41.41 -11.48
N SER A 330 16.93 -40.50 -11.82
CA SER A 330 18.22 -40.90 -12.39
C SER A 330 19.05 -41.64 -11.35
N GLU A 331 19.97 -42.50 -11.80
CA GLU A 331 20.95 -43.20 -10.95
C GLU A 331 21.70 -42.25 -10.02
N GLY A 332 21.81 -40.95 -10.34
CA GLY A 332 22.39 -39.92 -9.46
C GLY A 332 21.69 -39.80 -8.10
N CYS A 333 20.36 -39.87 -8.05
CA CYS A 333 19.58 -39.85 -6.80
C CYS A 333 19.85 -41.09 -5.93
N ILE A 334 20.29 -42.20 -6.53
CA ILE A 334 20.70 -43.44 -5.87
C ILE A 334 22.19 -43.38 -5.47
N LYS A 335 23.04 -42.79 -6.32
CA LYS A 335 24.50 -42.73 -6.22
C LYS A 335 25.01 -41.92 -5.03
N TYR A 336 24.27 -40.89 -4.60
CA TYR A 336 24.65 -40.07 -3.45
C TYR A 336 24.11 -40.59 -2.09
N GLY A 337 23.41 -41.73 -2.05
CA GLY A 337 22.90 -42.29 -0.78
C GLY A 337 21.83 -41.43 -0.10
N LEU A 338 21.24 -40.48 -0.82
CA LEU A 338 20.36 -39.43 -0.29
C LEU A 338 18.89 -39.86 -0.13
N ILE A 339 18.53 -41.10 -0.44
CA ILE A 339 17.26 -41.70 -0.03
C ILE A 339 17.54 -42.53 1.23
N PRO A 340 17.24 -42.03 2.45
CA PRO A 340 17.27 -42.87 3.64
C PRO A 340 16.48 -44.15 3.36
N ALA A 341 17.02 -45.32 3.74
CA ALA A 341 16.32 -46.60 3.57
C ALA A 341 14.92 -46.63 4.22
N ASN A 342 14.64 -45.66 5.10
CA ASN A 342 13.37 -45.47 5.82
C ASN A 342 12.39 -44.47 5.17
N THR A 343 12.71 -43.81 4.05
CA THR A 343 11.73 -42.97 3.37
C THR A 343 10.68 -43.88 2.75
N ILE A 344 9.48 -43.91 3.36
CA ILE A 344 8.30 -44.75 3.06
C ILE A 344 8.00 -44.88 1.54
N VAL A 345 8.41 -43.88 0.77
CA VAL A 345 8.24 -43.77 -0.68
C VAL A 345 8.96 -44.88 -1.48
N LYS A 346 10.06 -45.46 -0.96
CA LYS A 346 10.90 -46.38 -1.76
C LYS A 346 10.23 -47.72 -2.11
N LYS A 347 9.28 -48.22 -1.32
CA LYS A 347 8.62 -49.52 -1.62
C LYS A 347 7.50 -49.37 -2.64
N ASP A 348 6.67 -48.34 -2.51
CA ASP A 348 5.46 -48.22 -3.34
C ASP A 348 5.75 -47.60 -4.72
N LEU A 349 6.73 -46.68 -4.82
CA LEU A 349 7.03 -45.98 -6.08
C LEU A 349 8.04 -46.72 -6.98
N ILE A 350 9.01 -47.43 -6.43
CA ILE A 350 9.88 -48.32 -7.22
C ILE A 350 9.05 -49.46 -7.84
N ALA A 351 8.07 -49.99 -7.11
CA ALA A 351 7.17 -51.04 -7.61
C ALA A 351 6.27 -50.55 -8.76
N GLN A 352 5.85 -49.28 -8.75
CA GLN A 352 5.05 -48.71 -9.84
C GLN A 352 5.88 -48.40 -11.10
N HIS A 353 7.10 -47.88 -10.96
CA HIS A 353 7.96 -47.57 -12.11
C HIS A 353 8.54 -48.83 -12.79
N THR A 354 8.95 -49.84 -12.01
CA THR A 354 9.42 -51.13 -12.58
C THR A 354 8.32 -51.90 -13.33
N ALA A 355 7.05 -51.65 -13.03
CA ALA A 355 5.90 -52.24 -13.73
C ALA A 355 5.59 -51.55 -15.08
N VAL A 356 6.05 -50.31 -15.30
CA VAL A 356 5.84 -49.56 -16.55
C VAL A 356 6.93 -49.88 -17.56
N GLU A 357 8.19 -50.01 -17.14
CA GLU A 357 9.31 -50.37 -18.03
C GLU A 357 9.28 -51.83 -18.52
N THR A 358 8.52 -52.71 -17.85
CA THR A 358 8.37 -54.11 -18.26
C THR A 358 7.22 -54.36 -19.26
N LYS A 359 6.52 -53.31 -19.71
CA LYS A 359 5.36 -53.40 -20.63
C LYS A 359 5.52 -52.70 -21.98
N THR A 360 6.72 -52.22 -22.32
CA THR A 360 7.12 -51.79 -23.66
C THR A 360 8.18 -52.72 -24.21
#